data_AF-A0A9E1KNU5-F1
#
_entry.id   AF-A0A9E1KNU5-F1
#
_cell.length_a   1.000
_cell.length_b   1.000
_cell.length_c   1.000
_cell.angle_alpha   90.00
_cell.angle_beta   90.00
_cell.angle_gamma   90.00
#
_symmetry.space_group_name_H-M   'P 1'
#
loop_
_entity.id
_entity.type
_entity.pdbx_description
1 polymer ?
#
loop_
_entity_poly.entity_id
_entity_poly.type
_entity_poly.pdbx_seq_one_letter_code
_entity_poly.pdbx_strand_id
1 'polypeptide(L)' 'GVAFLCWSLALGFAPNTSRVGNLIFLAPFLSLILVHYILGESIYSTTWVGLLLIIAGLVFQKLREKENL' A
#
# COMPACT_ATOMS: atom_id res chain seq x y z
N GLY A 1 -8.84 15.85 -7.26
CA GLY A 1 -8.80 17.13 -6.52
C GLY A 1 -8.73 16.90 -5.02
N VAL A 2 -9.87 16.56 -4.39
CA VAL A 2 -10.00 16.50 -2.92
C VAL A 2 -9.10 15.44 -2.27
N ALA A 3 -8.98 14.25 -2.84
CA ALA A 3 -8.09 13.20 -2.31
C ALA A 3 -6.62 13.63 -2.27
N PHE A 4 -6.16 14.39 -3.27
CA PHE A 4 -4.79 14.89 -3.34
C PHE A 4 -4.54 16.02 -2.31
N LEU A 5 -5.54 16.89 -2.10
CA LEU A 5 -5.47 17.91 -1.06
C LEU A 5 -5.44 17.28 0.34
N CYS A 6 -6.27 16.26 0.57
CA CYS A 6 -6.28 15.49 1.82
C CYS A 6 -4.94 14.77 2.07
N TRP A 7 -4.36 14.19 1.02
CA TRP A 7 -3.03 13.58 1.05
C TRP A 7 -1.92 14.59 1.40
N SER A 8 -1.92 15.76 0.76
CA SER A 8 -0.95 16.82 1.02
C SER A 8 -1.06 17.36 2.46
N LEU A 9 -2.29 17.54 2.96
CA LEU A 9 -2.55 17.90 4.37
C LEU A 9 -2.04 16.83 5.35
N ALA A 10 -2.25 15.55 5.06
CA ALA A 10 -1.78 14.45 5.90
C ALA A 10 -0.24 14.37 5.94
N LEU A 11 0.44 14.65 4.83
CA LEU A 11 1.90 14.74 4.78
C LEU A 11 2.45 15.92 5.61
N GLY A 12 1.72 17.04 5.64
CA GLY A 12 2.08 18.21 6.46
C GLY A 12 1.84 18.02 7.96
N PHE A 13 0.84 17.23 8.35
CA PHE A 13 0.51 16.95 9.76
C PHE A 13 1.24 15.74 10.35
N ALA A 14 1.73 14.81 9.53
CA ALA A 14 2.43 13.64 10.02
C ALA A 14 3.87 14.01 10.43
N PRO A 15 4.25 13.91 11.72
CA PRO A 15 5.58 14.29 12.20
C PRO A 15 6.72 13.44 11.61
N ASN A 16 6.38 12.35 10.89
CA ASN A 16 7.30 11.55 10.11
C ASN A 16 6.63 11.21 8.77
N THR A 17 7.03 11.90 7.69
CA THR A 17 6.58 11.68 6.31
C THR A 17 6.67 10.19 5.90
N SER A 18 7.62 9.44 6.48
CA SER A 18 7.80 7.99 6.30
C SER A 18 6.59 7.15 6.74
N ARG A 19 5.80 7.58 7.74
CA ARG A 19 4.59 6.84 8.16
C ARG A 19 3.48 6.94 7.12
N VAL A 20 3.31 8.10 6.49
CA VAL A 20 2.30 8.32 5.44
C VAL A 20 2.67 7.52 4.18
N GLY A 21 3.96 7.48 3.82
CA GLY A 21 4.46 6.61 2.75
C GLY A 21 4.19 5.13 3.02
N ASN A 22 4.33 4.68 4.28
CA ASN A 22 4.06 3.29 4.63
C ASN A 22 2.58 2.88 4.51
N LEU A 23 1.64 3.84 4.58
CA LEU A 23 0.21 3.59 4.35
C LEU A 23 -0.10 3.24 2.89
N ILE A 24 0.67 3.73 1.93
CA ILE A 24 0.51 3.35 0.50
C ILE A 24 0.70 1.83 0.35
N PHE A 25 1.63 1.25 1.10
CA PHE A 25 1.84 -0.20 1.09
C PHE A 25 0.72 -1.00 1.74
N LEU A 26 -0.13 -0.37 2.57
CA LEU A 26 -1.36 -0.98 3.08
C LEU A 26 -2.52 -0.93 2.08
N ALA A 27 -2.49 -0.04 1.09
CA ALA A 27 -3.55 0.10 0.09
C ALA A 27 -3.98 -1.21 -0.60
N PRO A 28 -3.07 -2.10 -1.07
CA PRO A 28 -3.48 -3.37 -1.67
C PRO A 28 -4.21 -4.29 -0.69
N PHE A 29 -3.80 -4.33 0.57
CA PHE A 29 -4.48 -5.13 1.60
C PHE A 29 -5.86 -4.56 1.93
N LEU A 30 -5.96 -3.24 2.06
CA LEU A 30 -7.22 -2.57 2.31
C LEU A 30 -8.20 -2.78 1.16
N SER A 31 -7.70 -2.74 -0.08
CA SER A 31 -8.46 -3.08 -1.29
C SER A 31 -9.04 -4.49 -1.23
N LEU A 32 -8.27 -5.49 -0.78
CA LEU A 32 -8.76 -6.86 -0.63
C LEU A 32 -9.87 -7.01 0.41
N ILE A 33 -9.71 -6.33 1.55
CA ILE A 33 -10.74 -6.32 2.59
C ILE A 33 -12.03 -5.69 2.04
N LEU A 34 -11.92 -4.55 1.33
CA LEU A 34 -13.08 -3.90 0.71
C LEU A 34 -13.75 -4.81 -0.32
N VAL A 35 -13.01 -5.42 -1.24
CA VAL A 35 -13.59 -6.30 -2.26
C VAL A 35 -14.29 -7.50 -1.61
N HIS A 36 -13.69 -8.10 -0.57
CA HIS A 36 -14.31 -9.21 0.13
C HIS A 36 -15.58 -8.81 0.88
N TYR A 37 -15.57 -7.68 1.61
CA TYR A 37 -16.72 -7.25 2.42
C TYR A 37 -17.84 -6.58 1.61
N ILE A 38 -17.49 -5.81 0.57
CA ILE A 38 -18.46 -5.04 -0.23
C ILE A 38 -18.99 -5.87 -1.39
N LEU A 39 -18.12 -6.62 -2.08
CA LEU A 39 -18.50 -7.42 -3.25
C LEU A 39 -18.94 -8.83 -2.87
N GLY A 40 -18.54 -9.33 -1.69
CA GLY A 40 -18.90 -10.66 -1.21
C GLY A 40 -18.22 -11.81 -1.97
N GLU A 41 -17.27 -11.51 -2.86
CA GLU A 41 -16.59 -12.53 -3.64
C GLU A 41 -15.55 -13.28 -2.81
N SER A 42 -15.45 -14.58 -3.08
CA SER A 42 -14.43 -15.45 -2.50
C SER A 42 -13.08 -15.10 -3.12
N ILE A 43 -12.10 -14.79 -2.29
CA ILE A 43 -10.76 -14.41 -2.74
C ILE A 43 -10.12 -15.61 -3.46
N TYR A 44 -9.92 -15.47 -4.77
CA TYR A 44 -9.30 -16.51 -5.60
C TYR A 44 -7.79 -16.63 -5.35
N SER A 45 -7.22 -17.81 -5.62
CA SER A 45 -5.77 -18.08 -5.47
C SER A 45 -4.87 -17.12 -6.26
N THR A 46 -5.38 -16.53 -7.35
CA THR A 46 -4.66 -15.51 -8.15
C THR A 46 -4.36 -14.25 -7.35
N THR A 47 -5.22 -13.89 -6.39
CA THR A 47 -4.99 -12.78 -5.47
C THR A 47 -3.78 -13.00 -4.59
N TRP A 48 -3.61 -14.23 -4.09
CA TRP A 48 -2.44 -14.59 -3.28
C TRP A 48 -1.15 -14.49 -4.09
N VAL A 49 -1.17 -14.92 -5.35
CA VAL A 49 -0.02 -14.77 -6.26
C VAL A 49 0.30 -13.30 -6.51
N GLY A 50 -0.71 -12.46 -6.78
CA GLY A 50 -0.53 -11.02 -6.94
C GLY A 50 0.04 -10.35 -5.69
N LEU A 51 -0.44 -10.74 -4.51
CA LEU A 51 0.07 -10.25 -3.22
C LEU A 51 1.54 -10.62 -3.02
N LEU A 52 1.90 -11.88 -3.34
CA LEU A 52 3.27 -12.37 -3.26
C LEU A 52 4.20 -11.58 -4.21
N LEU A 53 3.74 -11.28 -5.42
CA LEU A 53 4.45 -10.46 -6.40
C LEU A 53 4.68 -9.02 -5.88
N ILE A 54 3.65 -8.40 -5.29
CA ILE A 54 3.75 -7.06 -4.71
C ILE A 54 4.75 -7.05 -3.56
N ILE A 55 4.67 -8.02 -2.64
CA ILE A 55 5.60 -8.15 -1.50
C ILE A 55 7.04 -8.33 -2.00
N ALA A 56 7.26 -9.20 -3.00
CA ALA A 56 8.58 -9.42 -3.59
C ALA A 56 9.15 -8.13 -4.20
N GLY A 57 8.35 -7.38 -4.97
CA GLY A 57 8.76 -6.09 -5.53
C GLY A 57 9.04 -5.02 -4.47
N LEU A 58 8.30 -5.05 -3.35
CA LEU A 58 8.50 -4.17 -2.20
C LEU A 58 9.80 -4.45 -1.46
N VAL A 59 10.08 -5.73 -1.20
CA VAL A 59 11.33 -6.18 -0.58
C VAL A 59 12.50 -5.79 -1.48
N PHE A 60 12.38 -6.02 -2.79
CA PHE A 60 13.41 -5.62 -3.76
C PHE A 60 13.64 -4.10 -3.78
N GLN A 61 12.57 -3.30 -3.76
CA GLN A 61 12.68 -1.84 -3.65
C GLN A 61 13.37 -1.40 -2.35
N LYS A 62 12.97 -1.95 -1.20
CA LYS A 62 13.58 -1.62 0.10
C LYS A 62 15.06 -1.99 0.16
N LEU A 63 15.44 -3.14 -0.40
CA LEU A 63 16.83 -3.57 -0.47
C LEU A 63 17.65 -2.58 -1.31
N ARG A 64 17.09 -2.11 -2.42
CA ARG A 64 17.76 -1.12 -3.29
C ARG A 64 17.81 0.29 -2.70
N GLU A 65 16.76 0.72 -2.00
CA GLU A 65 16.76 2.01 -1.30
C GLU A 65 17.83 2.05 -0.19
N LYS A 66 18.02 0.94 0.53
CA LYS A 66 19.09 0.79 1.52
C LYS A 66 20.51 0.83 0.93
N GLU A 67 20.69 0.44 -0.32
CA GLU A 67 22.01 0.43 -1.00
C GLU A 67 22.43 1.84 -1.48
N ASN A 68 21.50 2.79 -1.55
CA ASN A 68 21.75 4.18 -1.99
C ASN A 68 21.97 5.16 -0.82
N LEU A 69 22.16 4.67 0.41
CA LEU A 69 22.48 5.42 1.63
C LEU A 69 23.86 5.02 2.14
#